data_AF-A0A1A8I6I5-F1
#
_entry.id   AF-A0A1A8I6I5-F1
#
_cell.length_a   1.000
_cell.length_b   1.000
_cell.length_c   1.000
_cell.angle_alpha   90.00
_cell.angle_beta   90.00
_cell.angle_gamma   90.00
#
_symmetry.space_group_name_H-M   'P 1'
#
loop_
_entity.id
_entity.type
_entity.pdbx_description
1 polymer ?
#
loop_
_entity_poly.entity_id
_entity_poly.type
_entity_poly.pdbx_seq_one_letter_code
_entity_poly.pdbx_strand_id
1 'polypeptide(L)'
;VVLLHERGTTVRVLTDRDYSAITGSQIGVLLKAGICVRRDMSSVLMHHKFAVVDSRLLITGSLNWTLTAVQGNMENIVITE
;
A
#
# COMPACT_ATOMS: atom_id res chain seq x y z
N VAL A 1 -8.18 -5.93 2.07
CA VAL A 1 -7.30 -5.82 3.28
C VAL A 1 -8.07 -5.58 4.57
N VAL A 2 -9.05 -4.67 4.65
CA VAL A 2 -9.88 -4.46 5.86
C VAL A 2 -10.57 -5.75 6.32
N LEU A 3 -11.25 -6.45 5.41
CA LEU A 3 -11.88 -7.75 5.70
C LEU A 3 -10.89 -8.80 6.24
N LEU A 4 -9.63 -8.79 5.75
CA LEU A 4 -8.61 -9.71 6.26
C LEU A 4 -8.19 -9.34 7.69
N HIS A 5 -8.05 -8.04 7.95
CA HIS A 5 -7.76 -7.53 9.29
C HIS A 5 -8.87 -7.89 10.29
N GLU A 6 -10.14 -7.73 9.91
CA GLU A 6 -11.31 -8.11 10.72
C GLU A 6 -11.34 -9.62 11.03
N ARG A 7 -10.76 -10.44 10.15
CA ARG A 7 -10.62 -11.90 10.34
C ARG A 7 -9.37 -12.28 11.14
N GLY A 8 -8.63 -11.31 11.69
CA GLY A 8 -7.45 -11.54 12.51
C GLY A 8 -6.12 -11.65 11.74
N THR A 9 -6.13 -11.47 10.41
CA THR A 9 -4.88 -11.41 9.64
C THR A 9 -4.13 -10.12 9.98
N THR A 10 -2.83 -10.25 10.28
CA THR A 10 -1.99 -9.07 10.53
C THR A 10 -1.74 -8.32 9.23
N VAL A 11 -2.27 -7.10 9.14
CA VAL A 11 -2.04 -6.18 8.02
C VAL A 11 -1.28 -4.96 8.55
N ARG A 12 -0.22 -4.56 7.84
CA ARG A 12 0.58 -3.38 8.14
C ARG A 12 0.84 -2.61 6.86
N VAL A 13 0.87 -1.30 6.93
CA VAL A 13 1.10 -0.43 5.77
C VAL A 13 2.22 0.56 6.09
N LEU A 14 3.13 0.74 5.13
CA LEU A 14 4.09 1.84 5.09
C LEU A 14 3.74 2.72 3.89
N THR A 15 3.71 4.04 4.08
CA THR A 15 3.37 5.00 3.03
C THR A 15 4.16 6.29 3.24
N ASP A 16 4.27 7.16 2.24
CA ASP A 16 4.83 8.49 2.44
C ASP A 16 3.82 9.43 3.10
N ARG A 17 4.32 10.49 3.73
CA ARG A 17 3.47 11.48 4.40
C ARG A 17 2.51 12.18 3.43
N ASP A 18 2.98 12.59 2.26
CA ASP A 18 2.28 13.58 1.44
C ASP A 18 1.12 12.92 0.65
N TYR A 19 1.35 11.76 0.01
CA TYR A 19 0.29 10.97 -0.65
C TYR A 19 -0.65 10.27 0.34
N SER A 20 -0.26 10.11 1.61
CA SER A 20 -1.23 9.64 2.61
C SER A 20 -2.35 10.65 2.89
N ALA A 21 -2.12 11.93 2.58
CA ALA A 21 -3.03 13.04 2.89
C ALA A 21 -3.87 13.53 1.70
N ILE A 22 -3.61 13.04 0.48
CA ILE A 22 -4.36 13.47 -0.71
C ILE A 22 -5.81 12.96 -0.70
N THR A 23 -6.69 13.70 -1.35
CA THR A 23 -8.07 13.28 -1.61
C THR A 23 -8.09 11.96 -2.38
N GLY A 24 -8.89 11.00 -1.90
CA GLY A 24 -9.01 9.66 -2.49
C GLY A 24 -8.05 8.63 -1.90
N SER A 25 -7.05 9.05 -1.12
CA SER A 25 -6.17 8.12 -0.40
C SER A 25 -6.97 7.23 0.55
N GLN A 26 -6.73 5.91 0.48
CA GLN A 26 -7.41 4.94 1.34
C GLN A 26 -6.77 4.84 2.73
N ILE A 27 -5.65 5.51 2.97
CA ILE A 27 -4.91 5.43 4.25
C ILE A 27 -5.79 5.82 5.44
N GLY A 28 -6.63 6.85 5.31
CA GLY A 28 -7.57 7.24 6.36
C GLY A 28 -8.59 6.15 6.71
N VAL A 29 -9.05 5.38 5.72
CA VAL A 29 -9.96 4.24 5.92
C VAL A 29 -9.24 3.11 6.66
N LEU A 30 -8.00 2.80 6.28
CA LEU A 30 -7.22 1.75 6.94
C LEU A 30 -6.91 2.10 8.40
N LEU A 31 -6.53 3.36 8.68
CA LEU A 31 -6.34 3.86 10.04
C LEU A 31 -7.60 3.73 10.88
N LYS A 32 -8.76 4.13 10.34
CA LYS A 32 -10.07 4.01 11.03
C LYS A 32 -10.44 2.55 11.30
N ALA A 33 -10.04 1.62 10.42
CA ALA A 33 -10.24 0.20 10.60
C ALA A 33 -9.27 -0.45 11.62
N GLY A 34 -8.35 0.31 12.24
CA GLY A 34 -7.40 -0.22 13.22
C GLY A 34 -6.13 -0.84 12.61
N ILE A 35 -5.95 -0.74 11.29
CA ILE A 35 -4.75 -1.25 10.63
C ILE A 35 -3.55 -0.37 11.00
N CYS A 36 -2.44 -1.00 11.37
CA CYS A 36 -1.20 -0.31 11.68
C CYS A 36 -0.61 0.31 10.41
N VAL A 37 -0.70 1.63 10.30
CA VAL A 37 -0.09 2.41 9.22
C VAL A 37 1.05 3.25 9.78
N ARG A 38 2.23 3.15 9.17
CA ARG A 38 3.35 4.05 9.41
C ARG A 38 3.55 4.95 8.20
N ARG A 39 3.82 6.23 8.47
CA ARG A 39 4.13 7.22 7.45
C ARG A 39 5.61 7.54 7.55
N ASP A 40 6.31 7.50 6.42
CA ASP A 40 7.64 8.09 6.35
C ASP A 40 7.50 9.61 6.42
N MET A 41 8.17 10.21 7.40
CA MET A 41 8.13 11.64 7.68
C MET A 41 9.32 12.39 7.08
N SER A 42 10.18 11.69 6.33
CA SER A 42 11.32 12.28 5.63
C SER A 42 10.88 13.32 4.59
N SER A 43 11.83 14.12 4.11
CA SER A 43 11.60 15.07 3.00
C SER A 43 11.67 14.40 1.62
N VAL A 44 11.96 13.09 1.56
CA VAL A 44 12.11 12.32 0.34
C VAL A 44 10.92 11.39 0.19
N LEU A 45 10.50 11.13 -1.05
CA LEU A 45 9.35 10.27 -1.30
C LEU A 45 9.68 8.81 -0.97
N MET A 46 8.87 8.19 -0.10
CA MET A 46 8.81 6.74 0.07
C MET A 46 8.10 6.12 -1.15
N HIS A 47 8.82 6.05 -2.28
CA HIS A 47 8.25 5.73 -3.59
C HIS A 47 8.18 4.22 -3.89
N HIS A 48 8.35 3.38 -2.87
CA HIS A 48 8.31 1.93 -3.02
C HIS A 48 6.87 1.44 -3.22
N LYS A 49 6.71 0.44 -4.07
CA LYS A 49 5.41 -0.16 -4.41
C LYS A 49 5.55 -1.67 -4.32
N PHE A 50 5.33 -2.21 -3.14
CA PHE A 50 5.40 -3.64 -2.92
C PHE A 50 4.44 -4.09 -1.83
N ALA A 51 4.15 -5.39 -1.82
CA ALA A 51 3.46 -6.08 -0.75
C ALA A 51 4.16 -7.41 -0.49
N VAL A 52 4.26 -7.78 0.79
CA VAL A 52 4.73 -9.11 1.22
C VAL A 52 3.55 -9.84 1.83
N VAL A 53 3.25 -11.04 1.33
CA VAL A 53 2.16 -11.89 1.82
C VAL A 53 2.75 -13.15 2.44
N ASP A 54 2.27 -13.48 3.65
CA ASP A 54 2.67 -14.67 4.43
C ASP A 54 4.19 -14.87 4.56
N SER A 55 4.94 -13.76 4.57
CA SER A 55 6.42 -13.74 4.63
C SER A 55 7.12 -14.53 3.52
N ARG A 56 6.43 -14.77 2.40
CA ARG A 56 6.91 -15.59 1.30
C ARG A 56 6.71 -14.91 -0.05
N LEU A 57 5.49 -14.49 -0.35
CA LEU A 57 5.20 -13.91 -1.67
C LEU A 57 5.53 -12.42 -1.69
N LEU A 58 6.40 -12.00 -2.60
CA LEU A 58 6.67 -10.60 -2.92
C LEU A 58 5.89 -10.20 -4.19
N ILE A 59 5.09 -9.14 -4.06
CA ILE A 59 4.46 -8.44 -5.18
C ILE A 59 5.15 -7.09 -5.28
N THR A 60 5.75 -6.73 -6.40
CA THR A 60 6.47 -5.45 -6.58
C THR A 60 6.44 -4.97 -8.03
N GLY A 61 6.77 -3.70 -8.28
CA GLY A 61 6.85 -3.17 -9.64
C GLY A 61 6.75 -1.65 -9.69
N SER A 62 6.37 -1.12 -10.86
CA SER A 62 6.13 0.32 -11.06
C SER A 62 4.73 0.77 -10.63
N LEU A 63 3.80 -0.18 -10.45
CA LEU A 63 2.37 0.09 -10.25
C LEU A 63 2.05 0.74 -8.90
N ASN A 64 1.48 1.94 -8.94
CA ASN A 64 0.76 2.52 -7.78
C ASN A 64 -0.58 1.81 -7.60
N TRP A 65 -1.04 1.61 -6.36
CA TRP A 65 -2.31 0.95 -6.05
C TRP A 65 -3.51 1.90 -6.27
N THR A 66 -3.70 2.33 -7.51
CA THR A 66 -4.70 3.32 -7.94
C THR A 66 -5.43 2.85 -9.20
N LEU A 67 -6.65 3.34 -9.41
CA LEU A 67 -7.43 2.99 -10.60
C LEU A 67 -6.73 3.42 -11.90
N THR A 68 -6.16 4.63 -11.93
CA THR A 68 -5.44 5.16 -13.09
C THR A 68 -4.22 4.31 -13.45
N ALA A 69 -3.43 3.88 -12.46
CA ALA A 69 -2.27 3.03 -12.74
C ALA A 69 -2.68 1.67 -13.32
N VAL A 70 -3.81 1.10 -12.85
CA VAL A 70 -4.32 -0.19 -13.32
C VAL A 70 -4.93 -0.10 -14.74
N GLN A 71 -5.60 1.01 -15.07
CA GLN A 71 -6.43 1.09 -16.29
C GLN A 71 -5.87 2.01 -17.37
N GLY A 72 -5.00 2.95 -17.02
CA GLY A 72 -4.57 4.04 -17.91
C GLY A 72 -3.07 4.15 -18.12
N ASN A 73 -2.25 3.60 -17.22
CA ASN A 73 -0.81 3.66 -17.33
C ASN A 73 -0.23 2.35 -17.89
N MET A 74 0.93 2.45 -18.53
CA MET A 74 1.80 1.30 -18.77
C MET A 74 2.62 1.04 -17.51
N GLU A 75 2.23 0.02 -16.75
CA GLU A 75 2.86 -0.38 -15.50
C GLU A 75 3.32 -1.84 -15.57
N ASN A 76 4.33 -2.19 -14.77
CA ASN A 76 4.72 -3.59 -14.58
C ASN A 76 4.45 -4.05 -13.14
N ILE A 77 4.17 -5.36 -13.01
CA ILE A 77 4.14 -6.09 -11.75
C ILE A 77 5.00 -7.34 -11.91
N VAL A 78 5.81 -7.62 -10.90
CA VAL A 78 6.53 -8.88 -10.71
C VAL A 78 5.99 -9.53 -9.45
N ILE A 79 5.73 -10.84 -9.53
CA ILE A 79 5.31 -11.66 -8.41
C ILE A 79 6.32 -12.80 -8.28
N THR A 80 6.91 -12.96 -7.10
CA THR A 80 7.95 -13.97 -6.84
C THR A 80 7.91 -14.43 -5.37
N GLU A 81 8.55 -15.56 -5.08
CA GLU A 81 8.65 -16.17 -3.73
C GLU A 81 10.07 -16.11 -3.19
#